data_AF-A0A949XJS1-F1
#
_entry.id   AF-A0A949XJS1-F1
#
_cell.length_a   1.000
_cell.length_b   1.000
_cell.length_c   1.000
_cell.angle_alpha   90.00
_cell.angle_beta   90.00
_cell.angle_gamma   90.00
#
_symmetry.space_group_name_H-M   'P 1'
#
loop_
_entity.id
_entity.type
_entity.pdbx_description
1 polymer ?
#
loop_
_entity_poly.entity_id
_entity_poly.type
_entity_poly.pdbx_seq_one_letter_code
_entity_poly.pdbx_strand_id
1 'polypeptide(L)'
;MKQSPVSISALLFFAVACGFHSRAESTAAKQSVVEIPFELLDDSIAVEATVNGRGPFWMLLDTGADPSVVELETAKNVGLKLAATGQQGSGGGTGVNLAYETVLPVVQLGGLRAINVDAVGMDLSKIQLGIGAANRRRPRL
;
A
#
# COMPACT_ATOMS: atom_id res chain seq x y z
N MET A 1 -47.69 52.73 -36.36
CA MET A 1 -46.41 52.00 -36.19
C MET A 1 -45.34 52.99 -35.74
N LYS A 2 -44.76 52.75 -34.55
CA LYS A 2 -43.46 53.19 -34.00
C LYS A 2 -43.61 53.60 -32.54
N GLN A 3 -43.42 52.62 -31.65
CA GLN A 3 -43.03 52.84 -30.27
C GLN A 3 -41.53 53.17 -30.25
N SER A 4 -41.12 54.12 -29.43
CA SER A 4 -39.72 54.31 -29.01
C SER A 4 -39.62 53.99 -27.52
N PRO A 5 -38.58 53.26 -27.05
CA PRO A 5 -38.50 52.83 -25.68
C PRO A 5 -37.96 53.95 -24.76
N VAL A 6 -38.57 54.06 -23.58
CA VAL A 6 -38.09 54.89 -22.47
C VAL A 6 -37.11 54.08 -21.62
N SER A 7 -36.17 54.84 -21.06
CA SER A 7 -34.91 54.51 -20.42
C SER A 7 -34.93 53.57 -19.20
N ILE A 8 -33.77 52.94 -19.02
CA ILE A 8 -33.27 52.07 -17.96
C ILE A 8 -33.26 52.79 -16.59
N SER A 9 -33.57 52.07 -15.51
CA SER A 9 -32.71 51.87 -14.32
C SER A 9 -33.40 52.03 -12.95
N ALA A 10 -32.86 51.24 -12.00
CA ALA A 10 -32.94 51.35 -10.54
C ALA A 10 -34.22 50.80 -9.89
N LEU A 11 -34.20 49.94 -8.87
CA LEU A 11 -33.12 49.39 -8.04
C LEU A 11 -33.77 48.25 -7.25
N LEU A 12 -33.25 47.02 -7.32
CA LEU A 12 -33.77 45.89 -6.55
C LEU A 12 -32.60 45.13 -5.92
N PHE A 13 -32.14 45.56 -4.75
CA PHE A 13 -31.20 44.77 -3.94
C PHE A 13 -31.39 45.08 -2.45
N PHE A 14 -32.23 44.29 -1.79
CA PHE A 14 -32.14 44.08 -0.35
C PHE A 14 -31.87 42.59 -0.12
N ALA A 15 -30.59 42.21 -0.26
CA ALA A 15 -30.15 40.85 0.04
C ALA A 15 -30.06 40.69 1.56
N VAL A 16 -31.06 40.01 2.14
CA VAL A 16 -31.02 39.53 3.52
C VAL A 16 -29.91 38.47 3.59
N ALA A 17 -28.78 38.84 4.20
CA ALA A 17 -27.70 37.93 4.49
C ALA A 17 -28.12 36.99 5.64
N CYS A 18 -28.74 35.86 5.31
CA CYS A 18 -28.81 34.71 6.21
C CYS A 18 -27.39 34.19 6.42
N GLY A 19 -26.78 34.55 7.54
CA GLY A 19 -25.50 34.00 7.99
C GLY A 19 -25.64 32.52 8.30
N PHE A 20 -25.41 31.67 7.31
CA PHE A 20 -25.16 30.24 7.50
C PHE A 20 -23.83 30.07 8.24
N HIS A 21 -23.89 29.97 9.57
CA HIS A 21 -22.75 29.53 10.36
C HIS A 21 -22.61 28.01 10.18
N SER A 22 -21.76 27.61 9.24
CA SER A 22 -21.40 26.21 9.07
C SER A 22 -20.49 25.80 10.23
N ARG A 23 -21.04 25.07 11.20
CA ARG A 23 -20.26 24.48 12.29
C ARG A 23 -19.57 23.24 11.73
N ALA A 24 -18.30 23.38 11.36
CA ALA A 24 -17.46 22.23 11.02
C ALA A 24 -17.27 21.39 12.29
N GLU A 25 -18.03 20.29 12.42
CA GLU A 25 -17.74 19.27 13.42
C GLU A 25 -16.44 18.57 13.02
N SER A 26 -15.39 18.74 13.81
CA SER A 26 -14.18 17.95 13.70
C SER A 26 -14.52 16.53 14.12
N THR A 27 -14.74 15.64 13.15
CA THR A 27 -14.76 14.20 13.38
C THR A 27 -13.33 13.76 13.69
N ALA A 28 -12.97 13.73 14.98
CA ALA A 28 -11.78 13.03 15.42
C ALA A 28 -11.86 11.58 14.90
N ALA A 29 -10.97 11.23 13.98
CA ALA A 29 -10.93 9.91 13.37
C ALA A 29 -10.78 8.87 14.49
N LYS A 30 -11.81 8.03 14.68
CA LYS A 30 -11.79 6.95 15.66
C LYS A 30 -10.70 5.97 15.26
N GLN A 31 -9.55 6.01 15.95
CA GLN A 31 -8.46 5.06 15.73
C GLN A 31 -8.96 3.67 16.10
N SER A 32 -9.16 2.82 15.09
CA SER A 32 -9.54 1.42 15.27
C SER A 32 -8.30 0.60 15.58
N VAL A 33 -8.33 -0.13 16.70
CA VAL A 33 -7.33 -1.15 17.02
C VAL A 33 -7.62 -2.40 16.17
N VAL A 34 -6.58 -3.00 15.59
CA VAL A 34 -6.66 -4.25 14.82
C VAL A 34 -5.72 -5.25 15.48
N GLU A 35 -6.24 -6.43 15.80
CA GLU A 35 -5.43 -7.57 16.27
C GLU A 35 -5.06 -8.45 15.06
N ILE A 36 -3.77 -8.79 14.94
CA ILE A 36 -3.23 -9.58 13.84
C ILE A 36 -2.62 -10.86 14.41
N PRO A 37 -3.12 -12.05 14.05
CA PRO A 37 -2.48 -13.30 14.43
C PRO A 37 -1.14 -13.44 13.69
N PHE A 38 -0.15 -14.00 14.38
CA PHE A 38 1.18 -14.26 13.83
C PHE A 38 1.70 -15.61 14.28
N GLU A 39 2.63 -16.16 13.50
CA GLU A 39 3.44 -17.31 13.87
C GLU A 39 4.86 -16.85 14.19
N LEU A 40 5.52 -17.52 15.14
CA LEU A 40 6.96 -17.40 15.33
C LEU A 40 7.63 -18.47 14.47
N LEU A 41 8.42 -18.02 13.49
CA LEU A 41 9.25 -18.88 12.67
C LEU A 41 10.70 -18.44 12.81
N ASP A 42 11.54 -19.31 13.40
CA ASP A 42 12.96 -19.02 13.63
C ASP A 42 13.18 -17.64 14.30
N ASP A 43 12.48 -17.41 15.42
CA ASP A 43 12.45 -16.16 16.19
C ASP A 43 11.96 -14.91 15.42
N SER A 44 11.41 -15.10 14.23
CA SER A 44 10.85 -14.04 13.40
C SER A 44 9.32 -14.04 13.45
N ILE A 45 8.72 -12.85 13.46
CA ILE A 45 7.25 -12.70 13.40
C ILE A 45 6.81 -12.86 11.95
N ALA A 46 6.05 -13.91 11.67
CA ALA A 46 5.44 -14.19 10.38
C ALA A 46 3.94 -13.92 10.43
N VAL A 47 3.44 -13.15 9.47
CA VAL A 47 2.03 -12.80 9.34
C VAL A 47 1.51 -13.14 7.95
N GLU A 48 0.22 -13.44 7.85
CA GLU A 48 -0.44 -13.64 6.56
C GLU A 48 -0.89 -12.28 5.98
N ALA A 49 -0.45 -11.97 4.77
CA ALA A 49 -0.83 -10.76 4.05
C ALA A 49 -1.24 -11.06 2.61
N THR A 50 -1.99 -10.16 1.99
CA THR A 50 -2.22 -10.19 0.53
C THR A 50 -1.46 -9.07 -0.15
N VAL A 51 -1.00 -9.34 -1.37
CA VAL A 51 -0.38 -8.36 -2.25
C VAL A 51 -1.27 -8.19 -3.47
N ASN A 52 -1.80 -6.99 -3.65
CA ASN A 52 -2.72 -6.66 -4.74
C ASN A 52 -3.89 -7.66 -4.87
N GLY A 53 -4.46 -8.07 -3.72
CA GLY A 53 -5.57 -9.03 -3.65
C GLY A 53 -5.19 -10.50 -3.88
N ARG A 54 -3.91 -10.82 -4.07
CA ARG A 54 -3.40 -12.20 -4.19
C ARG A 54 -2.77 -12.65 -2.87
N GLY A 55 -2.92 -13.94 -2.53
CA GLY A 55 -2.44 -14.51 -1.28
C GLY A 55 -3.45 -15.49 -0.67
N PRO A 56 -3.38 -15.75 0.66
CA PRO A 56 -2.43 -15.16 1.60
C PRO A 56 -0.98 -15.61 1.35
N PHE A 57 -0.03 -14.71 1.63
CA PHE A 57 1.40 -14.97 1.67
C PHE A 57 1.90 -14.80 3.10
N TRP A 58 2.81 -15.67 3.52
CA TRP A 58 3.60 -15.42 4.72
C TRP A 58 4.58 -14.28 4.46
N MET A 59 4.53 -13.24 5.28
CA MET A 59 5.46 -12.12 5.26
C MET A 59 6.11 -11.98 6.64
N LEU A 60 7.39 -11.63 6.65
CA LEU A 60 8.09 -11.28 7.88
C LEU A 60 7.85 -9.82 8.24
N LEU A 61 7.59 -9.58 9.52
CA LEU A 61 7.76 -8.26 10.10
C LEU A 61 9.25 -8.05 10.43
N ASP A 62 10.00 -7.58 9.45
CA ASP A 62 11.44 -7.38 9.53
C ASP A 62 11.78 -5.88 9.61
N THR A 63 12.17 -5.42 10.80
CA THR A 63 12.59 -4.01 11.01
C THR A 63 13.97 -3.70 10.44
N GLY A 64 14.74 -4.72 10.05
CA GLY A 64 16.07 -4.58 9.44
C GLY A 64 16.06 -4.49 7.91
N ALA A 65 14.89 -4.60 7.28
CA ALA A 65 14.73 -4.52 5.82
C ALA A 65 14.31 -3.10 5.39
N ASP A 66 15.14 -2.46 4.56
CA ASP A 66 14.82 -1.18 3.91
C ASP A 66 15.39 -1.16 2.47
N PRO A 67 14.56 -1.11 1.42
CA PRO A 67 13.09 -1.16 1.45
C PRO A 67 12.57 -2.59 1.76
N SER A 68 11.24 -2.78 1.73
CA SER A 68 10.65 -4.12 1.89
C SER A 68 11.17 -5.11 0.84
N VAL A 69 11.17 -6.41 1.14
CA VAL A 69 11.68 -7.44 0.22
C VAL A 69 10.57 -8.40 -0.16
N VAL A 70 10.46 -8.70 -1.46
CA VAL A 70 9.55 -9.72 -2.00
C VAL A 70 10.33 -10.76 -2.78
N GLU A 71 9.98 -12.03 -2.60
CA GLU A 71 10.55 -13.12 -3.40
C GLU A 71 10.30 -12.87 -4.89
N LEU A 72 11.36 -12.96 -5.70
CA LEU A 72 11.33 -12.61 -7.11
C LEU A 72 10.31 -13.44 -7.90
N GLU A 73 10.18 -14.73 -7.60
CA GLU A 73 9.18 -15.58 -8.24
C GLU A 73 7.75 -15.14 -7.87
N THR A 74 7.49 -14.84 -6.60
CA THR A 74 6.20 -14.34 -6.12
C THR A 74 5.85 -13.02 -6.79
N ALA A 75 6.80 -12.08 -6.86
CA ALA A 75 6.62 -10.80 -7.53
C ALA A 75 6.19 -10.96 -8.99
N LYS A 76 6.83 -11.87 -9.73
CA LYS A 76 6.46 -12.21 -11.12
C LYS A 76 5.06 -12.82 -11.20
N ASN A 77 4.76 -13.79 -10.34
CA ASN A 77 3.46 -14.49 -10.33
C ASN A 77 2.29 -13.56 -10.04
N VAL A 78 2.48 -12.56 -9.17
CA VAL A 78 1.44 -11.57 -8.85
C VAL A 78 1.45 -10.36 -9.81
N GLY A 79 2.35 -10.35 -10.81
CA GLY A 79 2.38 -9.33 -11.87
C GLY A 79 2.99 -7.99 -11.45
N LEU A 80 3.91 -7.97 -10.47
CA LEU A 80 4.62 -6.76 -10.10
C LEU A 80 5.55 -6.28 -11.23
N LYS A 81 5.67 -4.96 -11.36
CA LYS A 81 6.64 -4.33 -12.24
C LYS A 81 7.99 -4.28 -11.53
N LEU A 82 8.94 -5.07 -12.01
CA LEU A 82 10.31 -5.10 -11.52
C LEU A 82 11.18 -4.23 -12.44
N ALA A 83 12.17 -3.55 -11.88
CA ALA A 83 13.22 -2.90 -12.67
C ALA A 83 13.91 -3.91 -13.59
N ALA A 84 14.31 -3.47 -14.79
CA ALA A 84 14.95 -4.34 -15.77
C ALA A 84 16.36 -4.79 -15.34
N THR A 85 17.01 -4.00 -14.50
CA THR A 85 18.39 -4.23 -14.06
C THR A 85 18.41 -4.33 -12.54
N GLY A 86 18.96 -5.42 -12.02
CA GLY A 86 19.15 -5.61 -10.59
C GLY A 86 20.37 -4.84 -10.11
N GLN A 87 20.28 -4.23 -8.93
CA GLN A 87 21.40 -3.63 -8.23
C GLN A 87 21.91 -4.60 -7.17
N GLN A 88 23.20 -4.52 -6.86
CA GLN A 88 23.78 -5.30 -5.77
C GLN A 88 23.25 -4.77 -4.44
N GLY A 89 22.54 -5.63 -3.71
CA GLY A 89 22.12 -5.38 -2.34
C GLY A 89 23.00 -6.11 -1.33
N SER A 90 23.05 -5.58 -0.11
CA SER A 90 23.58 -6.26 1.06
C SER A 90 22.43 -6.78 1.94
N GLY A 91 22.61 -7.93 2.58
CA GLY A 91 21.60 -8.52 3.47
C GLY A 91 21.23 -9.96 3.10
N GLY A 92 20.27 -10.55 3.81
CA GLY A 92 19.78 -11.91 3.53
C GLY A 92 20.75 -13.05 3.90
N GLY A 93 21.77 -12.77 4.73
CA GLY A 93 22.67 -13.78 5.29
C GLY A 93 23.59 -14.50 4.30
N THR A 94 23.49 -14.21 3.00
CA THR A 94 24.21 -14.94 1.94
C THR A 94 24.73 -14.00 0.85
N GLY A 95 25.98 -13.56 0.99
CA GLY A 95 26.75 -12.93 -0.09
C GLY A 95 26.05 -11.79 -0.84
N VAL A 96 26.35 -11.71 -2.14
CA VAL A 96 25.83 -10.70 -3.07
C VAL A 96 24.50 -11.18 -3.65
N ASN A 97 23.43 -10.40 -3.45
CA ASN A 97 22.15 -10.63 -4.10
C ASN A 97 21.76 -9.46 -4.99
N LEU A 98 21.12 -9.77 -6.12
CA LEU A 98 20.54 -8.76 -6.99
C LEU A 98 19.15 -8.38 -6.47
N ALA A 99 18.97 -7.09 -6.21
CA ALA A 99 17.72 -6.46 -5.82
C ALA A 99 17.16 -5.71 -7.03
N TYR A 100 15.90 -5.98 -7.38
CA TYR A 100 15.20 -5.34 -8.48
C TYR A 100 14.12 -4.43 -7.91
N GLU A 101 14.27 -3.12 -8.05
CA GLU A 101 13.30 -2.15 -7.54
C GLU A 101 11.87 -2.47 -8.02
N THR A 102 10.92 -2.32 -7.10
CA THR A 102 9.50 -2.51 -7.35
C THR A 102 8.67 -1.75 -6.31
N VAL A 103 7.36 -1.80 -6.47
CA VAL A 103 6.41 -1.25 -5.50
C VAL A 103 5.33 -2.29 -5.30
N LEU A 104 4.96 -2.54 -4.04
CA LEU A 104 3.76 -3.32 -3.71
C LEU A 104 2.56 -2.36 -3.74
N PRO A 105 1.67 -2.43 -4.75
CA PRO A 105 0.63 -1.41 -4.92
C PRO A 105 -0.34 -1.36 -3.75
N VAL A 106 -0.70 -2.54 -3.24
CA VAL A 106 -1.55 -2.71 -2.06
C VAL A 106 -1.03 -3.91 -1.29
N VAL A 107 -0.74 -3.71 -0.01
CA VAL A 107 -0.48 -4.79 0.95
C VAL A 107 -1.60 -4.75 1.98
N GLN A 108 -2.27 -5.88 2.22
CA GLN A 108 -3.32 -5.98 3.24
C GLN A 108 -2.94 -7.01 4.28
N LEU A 109 -3.12 -6.65 5.54
CA LEU A 109 -2.85 -7.48 6.71
C LEU A 109 -4.03 -7.32 7.68
N GLY A 110 -4.89 -8.34 7.77
CA GLY A 110 -6.17 -8.21 8.47
C GLY A 110 -6.99 -7.02 7.95
N GLY A 111 -7.40 -6.12 8.85
CA GLY A 111 -8.08 -4.87 8.50
C GLY A 111 -7.17 -3.72 8.06
N LEU A 112 -5.85 -3.90 8.08
CA LEU A 112 -4.88 -2.88 7.72
C LEU A 112 -4.58 -2.92 6.22
N ARG A 113 -4.36 -1.74 5.64
CA ARG A 113 -4.03 -1.57 4.22
C ARG A 113 -2.94 -0.53 4.04
N ALA A 114 -1.84 -0.95 3.44
CA ALA A 114 -0.79 -0.06 2.96
C ALA A 114 -0.84 0.04 1.43
N ILE A 115 -0.52 1.20 0.89
CA ILE A 115 -0.48 1.45 -0.55
C ILE A 115 0.89 1.95 -0.96
N ASN A 116 1.32 1.58 -2.16
CA ASN A 116 2.60 1.97 -2.73
C ASN A 116 3.78 1.74 -1.77
N VAL A 117 3.89 0.52 -1.23
CA VAL A 117 5.01 0.16 -0.35
C VAL A 117 6.23 -0.07 -1.20
N ASP A 118 7.28 0.72 -0.98
CA ASP A 118 8.57 0.54 -1.66
C ASP A 118 9.15 -0.82 -1.34
N ALA A 119 9.62 -1.52 -2.37
CA ALA A 119 10.16 -2.84 -2.23
C ALA A 119 11.24 -3.16 -3.26
N VAL A 120 11.95 -4.26 -3.02
CA VAL A 120 12.81 -4.91 -4.00
C VAL A 120 12.40 -6.36 -4.18
N GLY A 121 12.38 -6.81 -5.43
CA GLY A 121 12.37 -8.22 -5.76
C GLY A 121 13.76 -8.81 -5.58
N MET A 122 13.89 -9.90 -4.83
CA MET A 122 15.15 -10.59 -4.62
C MET A 122 14.93 -12.11 -4.60
N ASP A 123 15.93 -12.88 -5.04
CA ASP A 123 15.93 -14.33 -4.90
C ASP A 123 16.24 -14.70 -3.45
N LEU A 124 15.22 -15.12 -2.69
CA LEU A 124 15.36 -15.49 -1.29
C LEU A 124 15.59 -16.99 -1.12
N SER A 125 15.79 -17.75 -2.20
CA SER A 125 15.98 -19.21 -2.13
C SER A 125 17.20 -19.64 -1.31
N LYS A 126 18.17 -18.72 -1.14
CA LYS A 126 19.40 -18.92 -0.37
C LYS A 126 19.32 -18.42 1.06
N ILE A 127 18.28 -17.67 1.42
CA ILE A 127 18.09 -17.18 2.78
C ILE A 127 17.52 -18.34 3.60
N GLN A 128 18.17 -18.67 4.72
CA GLN A 128 17.71 -19.68 5.68
C GLN A 128 16.56 -19.16 6.55
N LEU A 129 15.52 -18.64 5.90
CA LEU A 129 14.24 -18.33 6.52
C LEU A 129 13.19 -19.14 5.77
N GLY A 130 12.50 -20.03 6.48
CA GLY A 130 11.57 -21.01 5.90
C GLY A 130 10.42 -20.39 5.08
N ILE A 131 10.20 -19.08 5.13
CA ILE A 131 9.06 -18.38 4.52
C ILE A 131 9.07 -18.35 3.01
N GLY A 132 10.24 -18.11 2.38
CA GLY A 132 10.34 -18.19 0.92
C GLY A 132 10.00 -19.59 0.41
N ALA A 133 10.37 -20.64 1.16
CA ALA A 133 9.97 -22.01 0.86
C ALA A 133 8.49 -22.27 1.20
N ALA A 134 7.97 -21.74 2.31
CA ALA A 134 6.58 -21.89 2.74
C ALA A 134 5.61 -21.33 1.69
N ASN A 135 5.91 -20.14 1.16
CA ASN A 135 5.11 -19.51 0.10
C ASN A 135 5.16 -20.30 -1.22
N ARG A 136 6.30 -20.89 -1.58
CA ARG A 136 6.44 -21.74 -2.77
C ARG A 136 5.69 -23.08 -2.69
N ARG A 137 5.42 -23.58 -1.48
CA ARG A 137 4.70 -24.84 -1.25
C ARG A 137 3.18 -24.69 -1.28
N ARG A 138 2.64 -23.46 -1.30
CA ARG A 138 1.19 -23.23 -1.41
C ARG A 138 0.72 -23.36 -2.87
N PRO A 139 -0.50 -23.87 -3.12
CA PRO A 139 -1.05 -23.95 -4.48
C PRO A 139 -1.10 -22.57 -5.14
N ARG A 140 -0.65 -22.48 -6.40
CA ARG A 140 -0.77 -21.24 -7.19
C ARG A 140 -2.24 -21.09 -7.60
N LEU A 141 -2.89 -20.03 -7.12
CA LEU A 141 -4.22 -19.59 -7.58
C LEU A 141 -4.10 -18.78 -8.87
#